data_AF-A0A0B5ANX2-F1
#
_entry.id   AF-A0A0B5ANX2-F1
#
_cell.length_a   1.000
_cell.length_b   1.000
_cell.length_c   1.000
_cell.angle_alpha   90.00
_cell.angle_beta   90.00
_cell.angle_gamma   90.00
#
_symmetry.space_group_name_H-M   'P 1'
#
loop_
_entity.id
_entity.type
_entity.pdbx_description
1 polymer ?
#
loop_
_entity_poly.entity_id
_entity_poly.type
_entity_poly.pdbx_seq_one_letter_code
_entity_poly.pdbx_strand_id
1 'polypeptide(L)'
;MLVSLPGKISFVVLLLLIAQFILLTVMVIENNGLGAIVVIVQFTPVTATLGLIFGAWSINKESGWLRFIPISVLAISAVYVLLFLSIMLGFAPSFGE
;
A
#
# COMPACT_ATOMS: atom_id res chain seq x y z
N MET A 1 14.09 -12.65 -13.56
CA MET A 1 14.59 -12.23 -12.23
C MET A 1 14.74 -10.71 -12.26
N LEU A 2 14.31 -9.98 -11.22
CA LEU A 2 14.43 -8.52 -11.18
C LEU A 2 15.89 -8.09 -11.26
N VAL A 3 16.17 -7.11 -12.10
CA VAL A 3 17.55 -6.76 -12.48
C VAL A 3 18.15 -5.78 -11.48
N SER A 4 17.35 -4.82 -11.00
CA SER A 4 17.82 -3.71 -10.17
C SER A 4 17.50 -3.88 -8.68
N LEU A 5 18.32 -3.28 -7.81
CA LEU A 5 18.05 -3.22 -6.37
C LEU A 5 16.68 -2.56 -6.06
N PRO A 6 16.30 -1.42 -6.67
CA PRO A 6 14.96 -0.85 -6.52
C PRO A 6 13.84 -1.79 -6.95
N GLY A 7 14.06 -2.60 -7.98
CA GLY A 7 13.12 -3.64 -8.41
C GLY A 7 12.91 -4.71 -7.36
N LYS A 8 14.00 -5.23 -6.78
CA LYS A 8 13.92 -6.22 -5.68
C LYS A 8 13.19 -5.64 -4.46
N ILE A 9 13.48 -4.39 -4.09
CA ILE A 9 12.78 -3.71 -3.00
C ILE A 9 11.30 -3.54 -3.33
N SER A 10 10.96 -3.09 -4.55
CA SER A 10 9.57 -2.95 -5.00
C SER A 10 8.80 -4.26 -4.90
N PHE A 11 9.44 -5.39 -5.24
CA PHE A 11 8.83 -6.70 -5.08
C PHE A 11 8.56 -7.06 -3.62
N VAL A 12 9.50 -6.78 -2.72
CA VAL A 12 9.27 -6.98 -1.27
C VAL A 12 8.13 -6.09 -0.78
N VAL A 13 8.07 -4.83 -1.22
CA VAL A 13 6.97 -3.93 -0.86
C VAL A 13 5.64 -4.41 -1.42
N LEU A 14 5.62 -4.98 -2.63
CA LEU A 14 4.41 -5.61 -3.19
C LEU A 14 3.89 -6.73 -2.28
N LEU A 15 4.79 -7.59 -1.79
CA LEU A 15 4.42 -8.65 -0.86
C LEU A 15 3.87 -8.10 0.46
N LEU A 16 4.45 -7.00 0.97
CA LEU A 16 3.95 -6.32 2.16
C LEU A 16 2.54 -5.75 1.94
N LEU A 17 2.28 -5.12 0.79
CA LEU A 17 0.96 -4.58 0.45
C LEU A 17 -0.09 -5.70 0.30
N ILE A 18 0.29 -6.86 -0.23
CA ILE A 18 -0.56 -8.06 -0.30
C ILE A 18 -0.84 -8.60 1.10
N ALA A 19 0.18 -8.72 1.95
CA ALA A 19 0.00 -9.18 3.33
C ALA A 19 -0.92 -8.23 4.13
N GLN A 20 -0.75 -6.93 3.96
CA GLN A 20 -1.63 -5.92 4.56
C GLN A 20 -3.07 -6.05 4.04
N PHE A 21 -3.27 -6.35 2.76
CA PHE A 21 -4.60 -6.55 2.19
C PHE A 21 -5.31 -7.75 2.82
N ILE A 22 -4.59 -8.87 2.95
CA ILE A 22 -5.10 -10.08 3.60
C ILE A 22 -5.48 -9.77 5.05
N LEU A 23 -4.59 -9.10 5.78
CA LEU A 23 -4.83 -8.78 7.18
C LEU A 23 -6.02 -7.84 7.36
N LEU A 24 -6.16 -6.82 6.50
CA LEU A 24 -7.33 -5.94 6.50
C LEU A 24 -8.62 -6.72 6.21
N THR A 25 -8.58 -7.61 5.23
CA THR A 25 -9.74 -8.44 4.84
C THR A 25 -10.18 -9.35 6.00
N VAL A 26 -9.23 -9.98 6.70
CA VAL A 26 -9.54 -10.82 7.88
C VAL A 26 -10.21 -9.98 8.97
N MET A 27 -9.68 -8.80 9.29
CA MET A 27 -10.28 -7.92 10.30
C MET A 27 -11.71 -7.51 9.94
N VAL A 28 -11.98 -7.25 8.65
CA VAL A 28 -13.32 -6.92 8.17
C VAL A 28 -14.28 -8.11 8.27
N ILE A 29 -13.84 -9.32 7.86
CA ILE A 29 -14.67 -10.54 7.93
C ILE A 29 -15.01 -10.91 9.37
N GLU A 30 -14.07 -10.73 10.30
CA GLU A 30 -14.28 -10.99 11.73
C GLU A 30 -15.07 -9.88 12.45
N ASN A 31 -15.61 -8.88 11.72
CA ASN A 31 -16.27 -7.69 12.26
C ASN A 31 -15.41 -6.91 13.26
N ASN A 32 -14.08 -7.00 13.15
CA ASN A 32 -13.13 -6.27 13.98
C ASN A 32 -12.78 -4.91 13.33
N GLY A 33 -13.73 -3.97 13.41
CA GLY A 33 -13.58 -2.63 12.83
C GLY A 33 -12.42 -1.83 13.43
N LEU A 34 -12.18 -1.94 14.74
CA LEU A 34 -11.04 -1.28 15.40
C LEU A 34 -9.71 -1.82 14.87
N GLY A 35 -9.59 -3.15 14.73
CA GLY A 35 -8.42 -3.78 14.12
C GLY A 35 -8.17 -3.27 12.69
N ALA A 36 -9.22 -3.21 11.87
CA ALA A 36 -9.12 -2.69 10.50
C ALA A 36 -8.66 -1.21 10.47
N ILE A 37 -9.17 -0.36 11.36
CA ILE A 37 -8.74 1.04 11.48
C ILE A 37 -7.27 1.12 11.89
N VAL A 38 -6.83 0.35 12.90
CA VAL A 38 -5.43 0.34 13.35
C VAL A 38 -4.51 -0.05 12.19
N VAL A 39 -4.91 -1.05 11.40
CA VAL A 39 -4.15 -1.50 10.22
C VAL A 39 -4.02 -0.37 9.21
N ILE A 40 -5.12 0.32 8.93
CA ILE A 40 -5.13 1.43 7.98
C ILE A 40 -4.28 2.59 8.50
N VAL A 41 -4.42 2.98 9.75
CA VAL A 41 -3.79 4.19 10.30
C VAL A 41 -2.30 4.00 10.58
N GLN A 42 -1.90 2.84 11.09
CA GLN A 42 -0.50 2.62 11.49
C GLN A 42 0.36 2.10 10.35
N PHE A 43 -0.15 1.17 9.53
CA PHE A 43 0.67 0.49 8.55
C PHE A 43 0.63 1.19 7.18
N THR A 44 -0.54 1.65 6.73
CA THR A 44 -0.71 2.25 5.39
C THR A 44 0.19 3.46 5.12
N PRO A 45 0.39 4.42 6.05
CA PRO A 45 1.25 5.56 5.77
C PRO A 45 2.68 5.14 5.43
N VAL A 46 3.17 4.08 6.09
CA VAL A 46 4.53 3.58 5.87
C VAL A 46 4.59 2.73 4.61
N THR A 47 3.77 1.69 4.50
CA THR A 47 3.82 0.72 3.40
C THR A 47 3.46 1.34 2.06
N ALA A 48 2.45 2.21 2.02
CA ALA A 48 2.03 2.87 0.79
C ALA A 48 3.06 3.92 0.35
N THR A 49 3.66 4.68 1.28
CA THR A 49 4.73 5.63 0.95
C THR A 49 5.96 4.91 0.39
N LEU A 50 6.38 3.81 1.02
CA LEU A 50 7.48 2.98 0.50
C LEU A 50 7.16 2.46 -0.90
N GLY A 51 5.92 2.01 -1.14
CA GLY A 51 5.52 1.53 -2.45
C GLY A 51 5.49 2.63 -3.51
N LEU A 52 5.05 3.85 -3.17
CA LEU A 52 5.14 5.00 -4.07
C LEU A 52 6.59 5.34 -4.41
N ILE A 53 7.47 5.41 -3.42
CA ILE A 53 8.89 5.75 -3.62
C ILE A 53 9.60 4.69 -4.46
N PHE A 54 9.54 3.43 -4.04
CA PHE A 54 10.28 2.36 -4.69
C PHE A 54 9.66 1.96 -6.03
N GLY A 55 8.32 1.98 -6.14
CA GLY A 55 7.63 1.76 -7.41
C GLY A 55 8.02 2.80 -8.46
N ALA A 56 8.00 4.09 -8.12
CA ALA A 56 8.41 5.16 -9.04
C ALA A 56 9.88 5.06 -9.42
N TRP A 57 10.75 4.82 -8.44
CA TRP A 57 12.19 4.69 -8.69
C TRP A 57 12.51 3.48 -9.57
N SER A 58 11.80 2.37 -9.36
CA SER A 58 12.04 1.11 -10.07
C SER A 58 11.49 1.09 -11.50
N ILE A 59 10.49 1.89 -11.85
CA ILE A 59 9.93 1.92 -13.23
C ILE A 59 11.01 2.20 -14.28
N ASN A 60 11.93 3.12 -13.98
CA ASN A 60 12.98 3.52 -14.90
C ASN A 60 14.17 2.55 -14.92
N LYS A 61 14.21 1.59 -13.98
CA LYS A 61 15.31 0.63 -13.81
C LYS A 61 15.00 -0.75 -14.37
N GLU A 62 13.73 -1.10 -14.51
CA GLU A 62 13.29 -2.35 -15.14
C GLU A 62 12.79 -2.09 -16.58
N SER A 63 12.82 -3.11 -17.43
CA SER A 63 12.35 -3.04 -18.83
C SER A 63 11.47 -4.23 -19.22
N GLY A 64 10.67 -4.05 -20.27
CA GLY A 64 9.75 -5.09 -20.76
C GLY A 64 8.74 -5.54 -19.69
N TRP A 65 8.50 -6.85 -19.61
CA TRP A 65 7.54 -7.46 -18.69
C TRP A 65 7.86 -7.20 -17.21
N LEU A 66 9.13 -7.00 -16.85
CA LEU A 66 9.55 -6.77 -15.47
C LEU A 66 9.06 -5.42 -14.91
N ARG A 67 8.68 -4.46 -15.78
CA ARG A 67 8.04 -3.20 -15.37
C ARG A 67 6.66 -3.40 -14.74
N PHE A 68 6.02 -4.55 -14.95
CA PHE A 68 4.72 -4.83 -14.35
C PHE A 68 4.75 -4.76 -12.81
N ILE A 69 5.83 -5.21 -12.19
CA ILE A 69 5.99 -5.22 -10.73
C ILE A 69 5.97 -3.79 -10.17
N PRO A 70 6.87 -2.87 -10.56
CA PRO A 70 6.86 -1.52 -10.02
C PRO A 70 5.61 -0.71 -10.39
N ILE A 71 4.99 -0.96 -11.56
CA ILE A 71 3.69 -0.37 -11.92
C ILE A 71 2.59 -0.84 -10.96
N SER A 72 2.53 -2.15 -10.66
CA SER A 72 1.54 -2.71 -9.74
C SER A 72 1.71 -2.16 -8.34
N VAL A 73 2.95 -2.05 -7.86
CA VAL A 73 3.26 -1.44 -6.55
C VAL A 73 2.75 0.00 -6.51
N LEU A 74 3.07 0.82 -7.51
CA LEU A 74 2.58 2.20 -7.57
C LEU A 74 1.06 2.28 -7.54
N ALA A 75 0.39 1.50 -8.38
CA ALA A 75 -1.07 1.53 -8.49
C ALA A 75 -1.73 1.12 -7.18
N ILE A 76 -1.29 0.01 -6.57
CA ILE A 76 -1.82 -0.48 -5.30
C ILE A 76 -1.53 0.53 -4.18
N SER A 77 -0.31 1.05 -4.10
CA SER A 77 0.03 2.07 -3.09
C SER A 77 -0.81 3.33 -3.23
N ALA A 78 -1.10 3.78 -4.44
CA ALA A 78 -1.98 4.93 -4.66
C ALA A 78 -3.40 4.66 -4.13
N VAL A 79 -3.94 3.46 -4.36
CA VAL A 79 -5.24 3.04 -3.81
C VAL A 79 -5.22 3.05 -2.28
N TYR A 80 -4.15 2.53 -1.67
CA TYR A 80 -3.97 2.53 -0.22
C TYR A 80 -3.88 3.95 0.36
N VAL A 81 -3.16 4.86 -0.30
CA VAL A 81 -3.12 6.28 0.10
C VAL A 81 -4.49 6.91 0.02
N LEU A 82 -5.24 6.68 -1.07
CA LEU A 82 -6.61 7.19 -1.20
C LEU A 82 -7.51 6.65 -0.08
N LEU A 83 -7.45 5.34 0.19
CA LEU A 83 -8.20 4.72 1.28
C LEU A 83 -7.86 5.35 2.64
N PHE A 84 -6.57 5.51 2.94
CA PHE A 84 -6.10 6.14 4.17
C PHE A 84 -6.61 7.58 4.30
N LEU A 85 -6.50 8.37 3.24
CA LEU A 85 -6.98 9.76 3.22
C LEU A 85 -8.51 9.83 3.36
N SER A 86 -9.26 8.97 2.67
CA SER A 86 -10.72 8.90 2.81
C SER A 86 -11.15 8.59 4.23
N ILE A 87 -10.43 7.73 4.95
CA ILE A 87 -10.70 7.43 6.35
C ILE A 87 -10.32 8.62 7.23
N MET A 88 -9.10 9.13 7.14
CA MET A 88 -8.66 10.26 7.98
C MET A 88 -9.50 11.52 7.79
N LEU A 89 -9.81 11.86 6.54
CA LEU A 89 -10.60 13.05 6.21
C LEU A 89 -12.11 12.82 6.35
N GLY A 90 -12.59 11.60 6.15
CA GLY A 90 -14.00 11.24 6.33
C GLY A 90 -14.42 11.18 7.80
N PHE A 91 -13.50 10.87 8.72
CA PHE A 91 -13.72 10.95 10.17
C PHE A 91 -13.46 12.37 10.74
N ALA A 92 -12.84 13.29 9.99
CA ALA A 92 -12.57 14.64 10.49
C ALA A 92 -13.85 15.45 10.84
N PRO A 93 -14.98 15.35 10.11
CA PRO A 93 -16.22 16.05 10.46
C PRO A 93 -16.95 15.43 11.67
N SER A 94 -16.77 14.14 11.97
CA SER A 94 -17.58 13.43 12.97
C SER A 94 -17.16 13.66 14.42
N PHE A 95 -16.03 14.32 14.67
CA PHE A 95 -15.56 14.71 16.00
C PHE A 95 -15.64 16.23 16.24
N GLY A 96 -16.21 16.97 15.28
CA GLY A 96 -16.35 18.43 15.32
C GLY A 96 -17.74 18.93 15.69
N GLU A 97 -18.66 18.05 16.09
CA GLU A 97 -19.98 18.38 16.65
C GLU A 97 -20.14 17.80 18.05
#